data_AF-A0AAW8NKC6-F1
#
_entry.id   AF-A0AAW8NKC6-F1
#
_cell.length_a   1.000
_cell.length_b   1.000
_cell.length_c   1.000
_cell.angle_alpha   90.00
_cell.angle_beta   90.00
_cell.angle_gamma   90.00
#
_symmetry.space_group_name_H-M   'P 1'
#
loop_
_entity.id
_entity.type
_entity.pdbx_description
1 polymer ?
#
loop_
_entity_poly.entity_id
_entity_poly.type
_entity_poly.pdbx_seq_one_letter_code
_entity_poly.pdbx_strand_id
1 'polypeptide(L)'
;MKSVIEQDIRILKGGWRVAESEDEIKYVKRLVIALSIEGDPKNGYHLIMTPDGLFTADLHFDSIKEAKEEAEEYFEVSNIQWS
;
A
#
# COMPACT_ATOMS: atom_id res chain seq x y z
N MET A 1 -2.95 -1.62 -13.31
CA MET A 1 -2.11 -2.79 -12.97
C MET A 1 -2.34 -3.17 -11.52
N LYS A 2 -2.14 -4.43 -11.15
CA LYS A 2 -2.45 -4.94 -9.81
C LYS A 2 -1.31 -5.78 -9.25
N SER A 3 -1.20 -5.80 -7.93
CA SER A 3 -0.32 -6.67 -7.17
C SER A 3 -0.93 -7.01 -5.81
N VAL A 4 -0.33 -7.97 -5.11
CA VAL A 4 -0.71 -8.37 -3.76
C VAL A 4 0.55 -8.58 -2.95
N ILE A 5 0.60 -8.00 -1.75
CA ILE A 5 1.68 -8.19 -0.79
C ILE A 5 1.11 -8.60 0.57
N GLU A 6 1.98 -9.08 1.47
CA GLU A 6 1.66 -9.26 2.88
C GLU A 6 2.54 -8.35 3.72
N GLN A 7 1.93 -7.55 4.59
CA GLN A 7 2.64 -6.62 5.46
C GLN A 7 2.09 -6.67 6.88
N ASP A 8 2.97 -6.40 7.85
CA ASP A 8 2.54 -6.10 9.20
C ASP A 8 1.97 -4.69 9.26
N ILE A 9 0.68 -4.59 9.59
CA ILE A 9 -0.09 -3.36 9.63
C ILE A 9 -0.50 -3.04 11.07
N ARG A 10 -0.28 -1.79 11.47
CA ARG A 10 -0.73 -1.25 12.74
C ARG A 10 -2.15 -0.72 12.60
N ILE A 11 -3.08 -1.28 13.39
CA ILE A 11 -4.47 -0.83 13.42
C ILE A 11 -4.59 0.41 14.31
N LEU A 12 -5.12 1.50 13.77
CA LEU A 12 -5.35 2.75 14.49
C LEU A 12 -6.85 2.99 14.71
N LYS A 13 -7.20 3.95 15.57
CA LYS A 13 -8.58 4.40 15.71
C LYS A 13 -8.99 5.18 14.46
N GLY A 14 -9.60 4.50 13.50
CA GLY A 14 -10.11 5.09 12.26
C GLY A 14 -9.13 5.03 11.07
N GLY A 15 -8.10 4.19 11.12
CA GLY A 15 -7.15 4.07 10.04
C GLY A 15 -6.13 2.96 10.27
N TRP A 16 -5.08 2.98 9.46
CA TRP A 16 -3.99 2.02 9.52
C TRP A 16 -2.70 2.65 8.99
N ARG A 17 -1.57 2.01 9.30
CA ARG A 17 -0.25 2.33 8.75
C ARG A 17 0.59 1.06 8.74
N VAL A 18 1.69 1.05 7.98
CA VAL A 18 2.70 -0.01 8.11
C VAL A 18 3.25 -0.02 9.55
N ALA A 19 3.36 -1.21 10.14
CA ALA A 19 3.80 -1.37 11.51
C ALA A 19 5.30 -1.04 11.65
N GLU A 20 5.64 -0.39 12.75
CA GLU A 20 7.03 -0.11 13.15
C GLU A 20 7.49 -1.09 14.23
N SER A 21 8.81 -1.19 14.41
CA SER A 21 9.42 -2.04 15.44
C SER A 21 8.99 -1.69 16.87
N GLU A 22 8.53 -0.46 17.11
CA GLU A 22 8.07 0.03 18.42
C GLU A 22 6.58 -0.22 18.68
N ASP A 23 5.83 -0.70 17.68
CA ASP A 23 4.40 -0.92 17.84
C ASP A 23 4.09 -2.08 18.80
N GLU A 24 3.12 -1.87 19.70
CA GLU A 24 2.64 -2.94 20.57
C GLU A 24 1.96 -4.05 19.74
N ILE A 25 2.49 -5.28 19.86
CA ILE A 25 2.07 -6.48 19.11
C ILE A 25 0.54 -6.69 19.11
N LYS A 26 -0.15 -6.37 20.21
CA LYS A 26 -1.61 -6.54 20.33
C LYS A 26 -2.43 -5.73 19.32
N TYR A 27 -1.81 -4.76 18.65
CA TYR A 27 -2.44 -3.95 17.63
C TYR A 27 -1.83 -4.08 16.23
N VAL A 28 -0.83 -4.96 16.08
CA VAL A 28 -0.21 -5.27 14.80
C VAL A 28 -0.87 -6.54 14.25
N LYS A 29 -1.19 -6.52 12.95
CA LYS A 29 -1.71 -7.69 12.24
C LYS A 29 -0.98 -7.84 10.92
N ARG A 30 -0.53 -9.06 10.63
CA ARG A 30 -0.09 -9.46 9.29
C ARG A 30 -1.32 -9.54 8.40
N LEU A 31 -1.40 -8.70 7.37
CA LEU A 31 -2.53 -8.64 6.45
C LEU A 31 -2.07 -8.70 5.00
N VAL A 32 -2.94 -9.27 4.17
CA VAL A 32 -2.83 -9.17 2.71
C VAL A 32 -3.26 -7.77 2.30
N ILE A 33 -2.48 -7.13 1.43
CA ILE A 33 -2.76 -5.81 0.87
C ILE A 33 -2.85 -5.94 -0.64
N ALA A 34 -4.04 -5.69 -1.17
CA ALA A 34 -4.24 -5.55 -2.60
C ALA A 34 -3.77 -4.16 -3.04
N LEU A 35 -2.84 -4.14 -3.99
CA LEU A 35 -2.32 -2.92 -4.61
C LEU A 35 -2.88 -2.80 -6.02
N SER A 36 -3.30 -1.60 -6.40
CA SER A 36 -3.63 -1.30 -7.79
C SER A 36 -3.15 0.09 -8.18
N ILE A 37 -2.55 0.19 -9.36
CA ILE A 37 -2.27 1.47 -10.00
C ILE A 37 -3.29 1.66 -11.12
N GLU A 38 -4.11 2.71 -10.98
CA GLU A 38 -5.19 3.07 -11.89
C GLU A 38 -5.04 4.52 -12.36
N GLY A 39 -5.42 4.84 -13.59
CA GLY A 39 -5.27 6.18 -14.15
C GLY A 39 -4.72 6.20 -15.56
N ASP A 40 -4.33 7.38 -16.03
CA ASP A 40 -3.87 7.61 -17.40
C ASP A 40 -2.87 8.78 -17.49
N PRO A 41 -2.10 8.91 -18.58
CA PRO A 41 -1.10 9.98 -18.73
C PRO A 41 -1.65 11.42 -18.72
N LYS A 42 -2.96 11.60 -18.91
CA LYS A 42 -3.58 12.93 -18.94
C LYS A 42 -4.00 13.37 -17.53
N ASN A 43 -4.45 12.43 -16.71
CA ASN A 43 -5.01 12.71 -15.39
C ASN A 43 -4.08 12.26 -14.24
N GLY A 44 -2.98 11.57 -14.53
CA GLY A 44 -2.11 10.96 -13.51
C GLY A 44 -2.57 9.56 -13.11
N TYR A 45 -1.88 8.99 -12.14
CA TYR A 45 -2.07 7.63 -11.66
C TYR A 45 -2.27 7.61 -10.14
N HIS A 46 -3.19 6.77 -9.68
CA HIS A 46 -3.44 6.52 -8.27
C HIS A 46 -2.90 5.16 -7.87
N LEU A 47 -2.03 5.12 -6.85
CA LEU A 47 -1.70 3.91 -6.11
C LEU A 47 -2.78 3.69 -5.06
N ILE A 48 -3.62 2.69 -5.25
CA ILE A 48 -4.68 2.30 -4.35
C ILE A 48 -4.19 1.12 -3.51
N MET A 49 -4.34 1.23 -2.20
CA MET A 49 -3.87 0.26 -1.20
C MET A 49 -5.06 -0.21 -0.38
N THR A 50 -5.40 -1.49 -0.48
CA THR A 50 -6.56 -2.08 0.20
C THR A 50 -6.11 -3.26 1.06
N PRO A 51 -5.79 -3.03 2.34
CA PRO A 51 -5.55 -4.11 3.29
C PRO A 51 -6.86 -4.86 3.60
N ASP A 52 -6.76 -6.18 3.78
CA ASP A 52 -7.92 -7.02 4.05
C ASP A 52 -8.67 -6.59 5.33
N GLY A 53 -9.97 -6.35 5.20
CA GLY A 53 -10.85 -5.91 6.28
C GLY A 53 -10.62 -4.49 6.79
N LEU A 54 -9.80 -3.66 6.11
CA LEU A 54 -9.53 -2.26 6.49
C LEU A 54 -9.96 -1.28 5.40
N PHE A 55 -9.90 0.02 5.73
CA PHE A 55 -10.19 1.08 4.78
C PHE A 55 -9.13 1.16 3.69
N THR A 56 -9.55 1.40 2.45
CA THR A 56 -8.65 1.70 1.33
C THR A 56 -8.03 3.09 1.49
N ALA A 57 -6.75 3.22 1.15
CA ALA A 57 -6.06 4.48 1.00
C ALA A 57 -5.55 4.63 -0.44
N ASP A 58 -5.36 5.86 -0.91
CA ASP A 58 -4.75 6.12 -2.21
C ASP A 58 -3.77 7.30 -2.19
N LEU A 59 -2.81 7.24 -3.10
CA LEU A 59 -1.80 8.28 -3.35
C LEU A 59 -1.74 8.57 -4.85
N HIS A 60 -1.54 9.84 -5.21
CA HIS A 60 -1.54 10.30 -6.59
C HIS A 60 -0.11 10.58 -7.10
N PHE A 61 0.18 10.19 -8.35
CA PHE A 61 1.47 10.34 -9.01
C PHE A 61 1.33 10.74 -10.47
N ASP A 62 2.35 11.40 -11.02
CA ASP A 62 2.38 11.81 -12.43
C ASP A 62 2.69 10.61 -13.34
N SER A 63 3.35 9.57 -12.83
CA SER A 63 3.75 8.40 -13.60
C SER A 63 3.52 7.06 -12.89
N ILE A 64 3.32 6.00 -13.68
CA ILE A 64 3.31 4.61 -13.19
C ILE A 64 4.63 4.26 -12.49
N LYS A 65 5.75 4.82 -12.97
CA LYS A 65 7.06 4.53 -12.41
C LYS A 65 7.15 5.02 -10.96
N GLU A 66 6.79 6.28 -10.72
CA GLU A 66 6.76 6.86 -9.37
C GLU A 66 5.80 6.10 -8.45
N ALA A 67 4.60 5.76 -8.94
CA ALA A 67 3.63 4.98 -8.16
C ALA A 67 4.18 3.59 -7.75
N LYS A 68 5.03 2.98 -8.57
CA LYS A 68 5.71 1.71 -8.23
C LYS A 68 6.83 1.93 -7.23
N GLU A 69 7.68 2.92 -7.44
CA GLU A 69 8.79 3.25 -6.55
C GLU A 69 8.27 3.60 -5.14
N GLU A 70 7.22 4.42 -5.05
CA GLU A 70 6.57 4.74 -3.78
C GLU A 70 5.95 3.49 -3.13
N ALA A 71 5.31 2.60 -3.89
CA ALA A 71 4.75 1.38 -3.31
C ALA A 71 5.85 0.51 -2.68
N GLU A 72 7.01 0.39 -3.32
CA GLU A 72 8.14 -0.36 -2.79
C GLU A 72 8.74 0.30 -1.54
N GLU A 73 8.88 1.63 -1.55
CA GLU A 73 9.38 2.40 -0.42
C GLU A 73 8.41 2.36 0.78
N TYR A 74 7.13 2.65 0.56
CA TYR A 74 6.11 2.72 1.60
C TYR A 74 5.93 1.40 2.34
N PHE A 75 6.00 0.27 1.64
CA PHE A 75 5.87 -1.06 2.24
C PHE A 75 7.20 -1.69 2.62
N GLU A 76 8.33 -1.04 2.33
CA GLU A 76 9.68 -1.59 2.50
C GLU A 76 9.87 -2.96 1.81
N VAL A 77 9.23 -3.13 0.65
CA VAL A 77 9.28 -4.36 -0.16
C VAL A 77 9.84 -4.05 -1.53
N SER A 78 10.94 -4.69 -1.92
CA SER A 78 11.52 -4.54 -3.26
C SER A 78 10.91 -5.51 -4.28
N ASN A 79 10.87 -5.09 -5.55
CA ASN A 79 10.45 -5.91 -6.70
C ASN A 79 9.01 -6.44 -6.60
N ILE A 80 8.07 -5.57 -6.23
CA ILE A 80 6.64 -5.92 -6.22
C ILE A 80 6.26 -6.41 -7.62
N GLN A 81 5.67 -7.61 -7.70
CA GLN A 81 5.31 -8.22 -8.98
C GLN A 81 3.98 -7.66 -9.46
N TRP A 82 4.02 -6.83 -10.50
CA TRP A 82 2.82 -6.20 -11.09
C TRP A 82 2.29 -7.02 -12.27
N SER A 83 0.96 -7.18 -12.32
CA SER A 83 0.23 -7.84 -13.42
C SER A 83 -0.89 -6.97 -14.00
#